data_AF-A0A4V2Y088-F1
#
_entry.id   AF-A0A4V2Y088-F1
#
_cell.length_a   1.000
_cell.length_b   1.000
_cell.length_c   1.000
_cell.angle_alpha   90.00
_cell.angle_beta   90.00
_cell.angle_gamma   90.00
#
_symmetry.space_group_name_H-M   'P 1'
#
loop_
_entity.id
_entity.type
_entity.pdbx_description
1 polymer ?
#
loop_
_entity_poly.entity_id
_entity_poly.type
_entity_poly.pdbx_seq_one_letter_code
_entity_poly.pdbx_strand_id
1 'polypeptide(L)'
;MTQTTATDAHRIEAPHAPEDDAKLGLLIEAMQANGWQGAPVVVIDREDADPLAVTGSHRIAAAREADIDVPTVDLAELLAEHGVNLAEMITDFEAGGYDTDSAILEAAIRGAGMLPADVADHYGLDLH
;
A
#
# COMPACT_ATOMS: atom_id res chain seq x y z
N MET A 1 15.26 2.87 -7.08
CA MET A 1 13.97 3.34 -7.62
C MET A 1 13.11 2.10 -7.73
N THR A 2 12.31 1.86 -6.71
CA THR A 2 11.44 0.67 -6.63
C THR A 2 10.54 0.62 -7.86
N GLN A 3 10.45 -0.56 -8.48
CA GLN A 3 9.66 -0.72 -9.71
C GLN A 3 8.18 -0.70 -9.37
N THR A 4 7.42 0.04 -10.18
CA THR A 4 5.96 0.01 -10.10
C THR A 4 5.42 -1.11 -10.99
N THR A 5 4.50 -1.90 -10.46
CA THR A 5 3.83 -2.99 -11.20
C THR A 5 2.37 -2.62 -11.45
N ALA A 6 1.83 -2.95 -12.63
CA ALA A 6 0.40 -2.83 -12.89
C ALA A 6 -0.32 -4.06 -12.29
N THR A 7 -1.26 -3.82 -11.38
CA THR A 7 -1.98 -4.87 -10.64
C THR A 7 -3.48 -4.65 -10.79
N ASP A 8 -4.22 -5.72 -11.06
CA ASP A 8 -5.69 -5.70 -11.11
C ASP A 8 -6.27 -5.16 -9.78
N ALA A 9 -7.08 -4.10 -9.85
CA ALA A 9 -7.66 -3.44 -8.70
C ALA A 9 -8.55 -4.37 -7.84
N HIS A 10 -9.13 -5.41 -8.44
CA HIS A 10 -9.95 -6.40 -7.75
C HIS A 10 -9.12 -7.45 -7.01
N ARG A 11 -7.81 -7.48 -7.25
CA ARG A 11 -6.82 -8.40 -6.64
C ARG A 11 -5.91 -7.72 -5.64
N ILE A 12 -6.34 -6.59 -5.08
CA ILE A 12 -5.64 -5.89 -4.01
C ILE A 12 -6.60 -5.79 -2.84
N GLU A 13 -6.19 -6.21 -1.65
CA GLU A 13 -6.96 -5.98 -0.43
C GLU A 13 -6.71 -4.54 0.04
N ALA A 14 -7.77 -3.73 0.13
CA ALA A 14 -7.65 -2.36 0.62
C ALA A 14 -7.54 -2.35 2.16
N PRO A 15 -6.73 -1.48 2.78
CA PRO A 15 -6.52 -1.50 4.22
C PRO A 15 -7.78 -1.15 5.00
N HIS A 16 -8.66 -0.35 4.41
CA HIS A 16 -9.97 -0.01 4.96
C HIS A 16 -10.93 0.44 3.85
N ALA A 17 -12.22 0.55 4.18
CA ALA A 17 -13.19 1.16 3.29
C ALA A 17 -12.89 2.66 3.09
N PRO A 18 -13.17 3.23 1.91
CA PRO A 18 -13.12 4.68 1.73
C PRO A 18 -14.10 5.37 2.68
N GLU A 19 -13.65 6.40 3.37
CA GLU A 19 -14.44 7.13 4.39
C GLU A 19 -15.10 8.41 3.85
N ASP A 20 -14.76 8.82 2.62
CA ASP A 20 -15.21 10.07 2.01
C ASP A 20 -15.74 9.78 0.60
N ASP A 21 -17.07 9.70 0.51
CA ASP A 21 -17.79 9.39 -0.73
C ASP A 21 -17.62 10.49 -1.78
N ALA A 22 -17.50 11.76 -1.37
CA ALA A 22 -17.33 12.88 -2.30
C ALA A 22 -15.94 12.82 -2.94
N LYS A 23 -14.91 12.56 -2.13
CA LYS A 23 -13.54 12.33 -2.61
C LYS A 23 -13.46 11.11 -3.52
N LEU A 24 -14.17 10.03 -3.16
CA LEU A 24 -14.23 8.82 -3.98
C LEU A 24 -14.89 9.09 -5.35
N GLY A 25 -16.03 9.77 -5.38
CA GLY A 25 -16.73 10.10 -6.62
C GLY A 25 -15.87 10.92 -7.59
N LEU A 26 -15.15 11.92 -7.07
CA LEU A 26 -14.22 12.72 -7.89
C LEU A 26 -13.07 11.87 -8.46
N LEU A 27 -12.54 10.92 -7.69
CA LEU A 27 -11.50 10.00 -8.15
C LEU A 27 -12.02 9.05 -9.24
N ILE A 28 -13.23 8.52 -9.08
CA ILE A 28 -13.87 7.64 -10.08
C ILE A 28 -13.98 8.38 -11.42
N GLU A 29 -14.57 9.59 -11.43
CA GLU A 29 -14.73 10.38 -12.65
C GLU A 29 -13.38 10.69 -13.30
N ALA A 30 -12.38 11.07 -12.50
CA ALA A 30 -11.04 11.39 -13.00
C ALA A 30 -10.35 10.15 -13.61
N MET A 31 -10.49 8.97 -12.97
CA MET A 31 -9.88 7.72 -13.43
C MET A 31 -10.57 7.16 -14.67
N GLN A 32 -11.90 7.25 -14.77
CA GLN A 32 -12.63 6.86 -15.98
C GLN A 32 -12.25 7.71 -17.19
N ALA A 33 -11.97 9.00 -16.98
CA ALA A 33 -11.59 9.91 -18.07
C ALA A 33 -10.11 9.82 -18.47
N ASN A 34 -9.21 9.59 -17.50
CA ASN A 34 -7.77 9.80 -17.70
C ASN A 34 -6.89 8.60 -17.29
N GLY A 35 -7.48 7.48 -16.87
CA GLY A 35 -6.75 6.38 -16.24
C GLY A 35 -6.22 6.77 -14.85
N TRP A 36 -5.27 5.99 -14.32
CA TRP A 36 -4.81 6.10 -12.94
C TRP A 36 -4.44 7.53 -12.51
N GLN A 37 -4.91 7.94 -11.33
CA GLN A 37 -4.61 9.23 -10.71
C GLN A 37 -4.01 9.05 -9.31
N GLY A 38 -2.86 9.70 -9.08
CA GLY A 38 -2.15 9.73 -7.80
C GLY A 38 -0.87 8.90 -7.77
N ALA A 39 -0.19 8.87 -6.61
CA ALA A 39 0.99 8.04 -6.42
C ALA A 39 0.66 6.55 -6.55
N PRO A 40 1.64 5.67 -6.80
CA PRO A 40 1.43 4.22 -6.69
C PRO A 40 0.88 3.82 -5.31
N VAL A 41 0.15 2.72 -5.27
CA VAL A 41 -0.33 2.09 -4.05
C VAL A 41 0.78 1.24 -3.47
N VAL A 42 1.16 1.51 -2.23
CA VAL A 42 2.10 0.65 -1.52
C VAL A 42 1.38 -0.59 -1.00
N VAL A 43 1.94 -1.76 -1.28
CA VAL A 43 1.40 -3.07 -0.92
C VAL A 43 2.43 -3.92 -0.19
N ILE A 44 1.94 -4.87 0.59
CA ILE A 44 2.73 -5.97 1.16
C ILE A 44 2.31 -7.22 0.40
N ASP A 45 3.25 -7.86 -0.29
CA ASP A 45 3.00 -9.15 -0.91
C ASP A 45 2.79 -10.23 0.16
N ARG A 46 1.80 -11.10 -0.07
CA ARG A 46 1.43 -12.18 0.85
C ARG A 46 1.49 -13.48 0.07
N GLU A 47 2.36 -14.41 0.48
CA GLU A 47 2.67 -15.62 -0.31
C GLU A 47 1.44 -16.42 -0.79
N ASP A 48 0.38 -16.48 0.04
CA ASP A 48 -0.83 -17.28 -0.24
C ASP A 48 -2.13 -16.43 -0.34
N ALA A 49 -2.02 -15.11 -0.52
CA ALA A 49 -3.19 -14.22 -0.59
C ALA A 49 -2.98 -13.08 -1.59
N ASP A 50 -4.05 -12.35 -1.91
CA ASP A 50 -3.90 -11.11 -2.67
C ASP A 50 -3.04 -10.11 -1.87
N PRO A 51 -2.25 -9.23 -2.51
CA PRO A 51 -1.44 -8.24 -1.81
C PRO A 51 -2.31 -7.33 -0.91
N LEU A 52 -1.80 -7.06 0.30
CA LEU A 52 -2.44 -6.14 1.24
C LEU A 52 -1.91 -4.72 0.99
N ALA A 53 -2.78 -3.80 0.57
CA ALA A 53 -2.40 -2.40 0.46
C ALA A 53 -2.27 -1.76 1.85
N VAL A 54 -1.23 -0.94 2.02
CA VAL A 54 -1.03 -0.10 3.22
C VAL A 54 -1.46 1.35 2.98
N THR A 55 -1.73 1.72 1.72
CA THR A 55 -2.16 3.07 1.34
C THR A 55 -3.27 3.02 0.29
N GLY A 56 -3.94 4.15 0.06
CA GLY A 56 -4.72 4.34 -1.16
C GLY A 56 -6.10 3.69 -1.22
N SER A 57 -6.78 3.44 -0.10
CA SER A 57 -8.15 2.91 -0.03
C SER A 57 -9.12 3.55 -1.03
N HIS A 58 -9.19 4.89 -1.09
CA HIS A 58 -10.04 5.61 -2.06
C HIS A 58 -9.60 5.39 -3.51
N ARG A 59 -8.29 5.31 -3.78
CA ARG A 59 -7.75 5.11 -5.13
C ARG A 59 -8.02 3.69 -5.63
N ILE A 60 -7.88 2.69 -4.78
CA ILE A 60 -8.20 1.29 -5.10
C ILE A 60 -9.71 1.16 -5.38
N ALA A 61 -10.55 1.73 -4.52
CA ALA A 61 -12.00 1.73 -4.74
C ALA A 61 -12.37 2.43 -6.06
N ALA A 62 -11.77 3.58 -6.36
CA ALA A 62 -12.01 4.29 -7.62
C ALA A 62 -11.54 3.50 -8.85
N ALA A 63 -10.38 2.84 -8.77
CA ALA A 63 -9.85 2.03 -9.87
C ALA A 63 -10.71 0.80 -10.17
N ARG A 64 -11.31 0.18 -9.14
CA ARG A 64 -12.30 -0.91 -9.32
C ARG A 64 -13.53 -0.43 -10.08
N GLU A 65 -14.07 0.73 -9.72
CA GLU A 65 -15.24 1.31 -10.42
C GLU A 65 -14.91 1.79 -11.85
N ALA A 66 -13.65 2.15 -12.09
CA ALA A 66 -13.15 2.53 -13.41
C ALA A 66 -12.68 1.32 -14.26
N ASP A 67 -12.63 0.11 -13.68
CA ASP A 67 -12.12 -1.12 -14.30
C ASP A 67 -10.71 -0.95 -14.91
N ILE A 68 -9.79 -0.37 -14.12
CA ILE A 68 -8.40 -0.12 -14.53
C ILE A 68 -7.39 -0.76 -13.58
N ASP A 69 -6.20 -1.06 -14.10
CA ASP A 69 -5.07 -1.50 -13.30
C ASP A 69 -4.56 -0.40 -12.36
N VAL A 70 -4.09 -0.83 -11.20
CA VAL A 70 -3.47 -0.01 -10.15
C VAL A 70 -1.95 -0.14 -10.25
N PRO A 71 -1.20 0.97 -10.35
CA PRO A 71 0.23 0.96 -10.13
C PRO A 71 0.53 0.68 -8.66
N THR A 72 1.23 -0.40 -8.38
CA THR A 72 1.62 -0.85 -7.04
C THR A 72 3.13 -0.80 -6.84
N VAL A 73 3.56 -0.59 -5.60
CA VAL A 73 4.95 -0.68 -5.15
C VAL A 73 5.01 -1.59 -3.94
N ASP A 74 5.95 -2.53 -3.94
CA ASP A 74 6.16 -3.43 -2.82
C ASP A 74 6.86 -2.71 -1.66
N LEU A 75 6.28 -2.80 -0.46
CA LEU A 75 6.80 -2.15 0.75
C LEU A 75 8.15 -2.75 1.17
N ALA A 76 8.35 -4.07 1.05
CA ALA A 76 9.60 -4.71 1.41
C ALA A 76 10.73 -4.25 0.48
N GLU A 77 10.47 -4.15 -0.83
CA GLU A 77 11.44 -3.60 -1.78
C GLU A 77 11.73 -2.13 -1.49
N LEU A 78 10.70 -1.31 -1.23
CA LEU A 78 10.86 0.10 -0.87
C LEU A 78 11.73 0.27 0.37
N LEU A 79 11.45 -0.48 1.44
CA LEU A 79 12.25 -0.46 2.67
C LEU A 79 13.68 -0.94 2.45
N ALA A 80 13.87 -1.98 1.63
CA ALA A 80 15.19 -2.53 1.32
C ALA A 80 16.09 -1.51 0.60
N GLU A 81 15.54 -0.66 -0.28
CA GLU A 81 16.30 0.45 -0.91
C GLU A 81 16.87 1.44 0.11
N HIS A 82 16.25 1.52 1.29
CA HIS A 82 16.66 2.38 2.39
C HIS A 82 17.37 1.62 3.52
N GLY A 83 17.77 0.36 3.28
CA GLY A 83 18.52 -0.44 4.24
C GLY A 83 17.67 -1.00 5.39
N VAL A 84 16.35 -1.07 5.21
CA VAL A 84 15.40 -1.62 6.20
C VAL A 84 14.88 -2.96 5.68
N ASN A 85 14.98 -4.01 6.49
CA ASN A 85 14.56 -5.36 6.13
C ASN A 85 13.20 -5.69 6.76
N LEU A 86 12.12 -5.57 5.98
CA LEU A 86 10.76 -5.80 6.48
C LEU A 86 10.56 -7.23 7.02
N ALA A 87 11.10 -8.25 6.35
CA ALA A 87 10.94 -9.65 6.78
C ALA A 87 11.63 -9.92 8.14
N GLU A 88 12.78 -9.31 8.38
CA GLU A 88 13.46 -9.38 9.68
C GLU A 88 12.65 -8.69 10.78
N MET A 89 12.06 -7.54 10.47
CA MET A 89 11.16 -6.85 11.41
C MET A 89 9.92 -7.68 11.76
N ILE A 90 9.28 -8.29 10.76
CA ILE A 90 8.13 -9.21 10.98
C ILE A 90 8.56 -10.34 11.92
N THR A 91 9.69 -10.99 11.63
CA THR A 91 10.24 -12.08 12.45
C THR A 91 10.49 -11.64 13.89
N ASP A 92 11.02 -10.43 14.10
CA ASP A 92 11.26 -9.87 15.44
C ASP A 92 9.95 -9.65 16.23
N PHE A 93 8.90 -9.15 15.58
CA PHE A 93 7.58 -8.99 16.20
C PHE A 93 6.93 -10.33 16.53
N GLU A 94 6.98 -11.31 15.61
CA GLU A 94 6.48 -12.66 15.87
C GLU A 94 7.23 -13.33 17.05
N ALA A 95 8.55 -13.17 17.12
CA ALA A 95 9.36 -13.63 18.26
C ALA A 95 8.97 -12.90 19.57
N GLY A 96 8.45 -11.68 19.48
CA GLY A 96 7.88 -10.90 20.57
C GLY A 96 6.48 -11.34 21.01
N GLY A 97 5.85 -12.31 20.33
CA GLY A 97 4.54 -12.86 20.66
C GLY A 97 3.36 -12.22 19.94
N TYR A 98 3.60 -11.42 18.90
CA TYR A 98 2.56 -10.95 17.99
C TYR A 98 2.11 -12.11 17.10
N ASP A 99 0.82 -12.19 16.77
CA ASP A 99 0.37 -13.04 15.66
C ASP A 99 0.86 -12.48 14.32
N THR A 100 0.85 -13.30 13.26
CA THR A 100 1.41 -12.94 11.96
C THR A 100 0.79 -11.67 11.36
N ASP A 101 -0.53 -11.50 11.43
CA ASP A 101 -1.19 -10.31 10.87
C ASP A 101 -0.79 -9.05 11.65
N SER A 102 -0.77 -9.13 12.99
CA SER A 102 -0.31 -8.04 13.85
C SER A 102 1.18 -7.72 13.63
N ALA A 103 2.03 -8.73 13.45
CA ALA A 103 3.46 -8.55 13.19
C ALA A 103 3.71 -7.87 11.83
N ILE A 104 2.97 -8.25 10.79
CA ILE A 104 3.03 -7.60 9.46
C ILE A 104 2.66 -6.12 9.59
N LEU A 105 1.54 -5.82 10.26
CA LEU A 105 1.07 -4.44 10.41
C LEU A 105 2.07 -3.58 11.21
N GLU A 106 2.56 -4.07 12.35
CA GLU A 106 3.52 -3.35 13.18
C GLU A 106 4.86 -3.15 12.46
N ALA A 107 5.34 -4.17 11.73
CA ALA A 107 6.55 -4.05 10.92
C ALA A 107 6.39 -3.02 9.81
N ALA A 108 5.21 -2.97 9.15
CA ALA A 108 4.91 -2.01 8.11
C ALA A 108 4.87 -0.57 8.63
N ILE A 109 4.16 -0.33 9.74
CA ILE A 109 4.09 0.99 10.39
C ILE A 109 5.48 1.42 10.84
N ARG A 110 6.21 0.53 11.53
CA ARG A 110 7.55 0.84 12.03
C ARG A 110 8.54 1.09 10.91
N GLY A 111 8.49 0.29 9.85
CA GLY A 111 9.35 0.43 8.67
C GLY A 111 9.07 1.72 7.91
N ALA A 112 7.80 2.04 7.67
CA ALA A 112 7.40 3.30 7.05
C ALA A 112 7.95 4.52 7.80
N GLY A 113 7.92 4.50 9.14
CA GLY A 113 8.50 5.55 9.98
C GLY A 113 10.04 5.66 9.93
N MET A 114 10.74 4.72 9.29
CA MET A 114 12.19 4.77 9.07
C MET A 114 12.56 5.32 7.70
N LEU A 115 11.59 5.51 6.79
CA LEU A 115 11.82 6.12 5.49
C LEU A 115 12.08 7.62 5.62
N PRO A 116 12.84 8.23 4.68
CA PRO A 116 12.92 9.67 4.55
C PRO A 116 11.52 10.28 4.39
N ALA A 117 11.28 11.45 5.00
CA ALA A 117 9.95 12.09 5.01
C ALA A 117 9.42 12.36 3.60
N ASP A 118 10.28 12.76 2.67
CA ASP A 118 9.92 12.99 1.27
C ASP A 118 9.49 11.70 0.55
N VAL A 119 10.07 10.55 0.91
CA VAL A 119 9.66 9.24 0.40
C VAL A 119 8.32 8.82 1.00
N ALA A 120 8.16 8.97 2.32
CA ALA A 120 6.91 8.65 3.00
C ALA A 120 5.75 9.49 2.45
N ASP A 121 5.94 10.82 2.32
CA ASP A 121 4.95 11.74 1.76
C ASP A 121 4.63 11.41 0.29
N HIS A 122 5.63 11.02 -0.50
CA HIS A 122 5.43 10.67 -1.91
C HIS A 122 4.49 9.47 -2.07
N TYR A 123 4.61 8.47 -1.20
CA TYR A 123 3.83 7.24 -1.27
C TYR A 123 2.57 7.25 -0.39
N GLY A 124 2.37 8.28 0.44
CA GLY A 124 1.26 8.38 1.38
C GLY A 124 1.40 7.41 2.56
N LEU A 125 2.63 7.20 3.03
CA LEU A 125 3.00 6.34 4.16
C LEU A 125 3.00 7.10 5.51
N ASP A 126 2.22 8.17 5.59
CA ASP A 126 1.88 8.92 6.80
C ASP A 126 0.95 8.10 7.73
N LEU A 127 1.42 6.89 8.07
CA LEU A 127 0.80 6.00 9.04
C LEU A 127 1.05 6.59 10.44
N HIS A 128 0.00 7.13 11.08
CA HIS A 128 0.05 7.76 12.41
C HIS A 128 -0.82 7.00 13.42
#